data_AF-A0A318D4V3-F1
#
_entry.id   AF-A0A318D4V3-F1
#
_cell.length_a   1.000
_cell.length_b   1.000
_cell.length_c   1.000
_cell.angle_alpha   90.00
_cell.angle_beta   90.00
_cell.angle_gamma   90.00
#
_symmetry.space_group_name_H-M   'P 1'
#
loop_
_entity.id
_entity.type
_entity.pdbx_description
1 polymer ?
#
loop_
_entity_poly.entity_id
_entity_poly.type
_entity_poly.pdbx_seq_one_letter_code
_entity_poly.pdbx_strand_id
1 'polypeptide(L)'
;MAEKSKAGHRQRLRERFLAGDAESRSDEMLLELLLTFAIARKDVRPLAQELIHVFGSLPEVLSASPNELSKVKGVGQSSVALLKAIDSIRSYSTTHKSKYGQDKRLDSTEPMLFEASPEKTEAEVERPALSSQPKNIESKSTYQKSARRKFQVSNGYLLEFDQLARVLHFLLENRDARKINRKSLRENTGLADRQVASLISIGAAMGLIQPGCQILTPTGLLIAQHDIFIEKRSSLEWCHYAGASTYRNLVWFEIFNHLLIEEPTMTQEGWNKYFRFRLDRQYSGKTIKDHVPKEVRFVIDAYLERNFSKLEILLLSSDSRLYRRRYTSFNRLVFSAMIYDFCTSRGAQLFQVGEMAVMPGSPALVFGLDPATFRHQIEALHDQGWLRYETTHNLDQIRLKPGFSAIKFLTAHYKNEKL
;
A
#
# COMPACT_ATOMS: atom_id res chain seq x y z
N MET A 1 52.04 8.54 0.16
CA MET A 1 50.91 8.12 -0.70
C MET A 1 50.23 6.94 -0.02
N ALA A 2 49.02 7.14 0.53
CA ALA A 2 48.28 6.08 1.20
C ALA A 2 47.30 5.43 0.21
N GLU A 3 47.47 4.12 -0.03
CA GLU A 3 46.52 3.31 -0.79
C GLU A 3 45.13 3.38 -0.13
N LYS A 4 44.20 4.09 -0.78
CA LYS A 4 42.79 4.11 -0.39
C LYS A 4 42.21 2.70 -0.53
N SER A 5 41.93 2.06 0.61
CA SER A 5 41.21 0.79 0.70
C SER A 5 40.00 0.75 -0.24
N LYS A 6 40.00 -0.23 -1.15
CA LYS A 6 38.89 -0.53 -2.09
C LYS A 6 37.61 -0.98 -1.36
N ALA A 7 37.73 -1.40 -0.10
CA ALA A 7 36.57 -1.77 0.73
C ALA A 7 35.75 -0.51 1.07
N GLY A 8 34.45 -0.56 0.78
CA GLY A 8 33.52 0.53 1.04
C GLY A 8 33.53 1.68 0.02
N HIS A 9 34.32 1.62 -1.06
CA HIS A 9 34.31 2.70 -2.08
C HIS A 9 32.91 2.90 -2.68
N ARG A 10 32.22 1.81 -3.03
CA ARG A 10 30.84 1.85 -3.57
C ARG A 10 29.83 2.41 -2.56
N GLN A 11 30.04 2.12 -1.27
CA GLN A 11 29.18 2.64 -0.20
C GLN A 11 29.39 4.15 -0.04
N ARG A 12 30.65 4.60 0.05
CA ARG A 12 31.00 6.03 0.13
C ARG A 12 30.51 6.82 -1.09
N LEU A 13 30.59 6.24 -2.29
CA LEU A 13 30.09 6.88 -3.52
C LEU A 13 28.58 7.12 -3.47
N ARG A 14 27.81 6.14 -2.96
CA ARG A 14 26.35 6.28 -2.76
C ARG A 14 26.02 7.28 -1.66
N GLU A 15 26.70 7.20 -0.52
CA GLU A 15 26.49 8.10 0.62
C GLU A 15 26.72 9.56 0.23
N ARG A 16 27.81 9.85 -0.49
CA ARG A 16 28.11 11.22 -0.99
C ARG A 16 27.05 11.75 -1.96
N PHE A 17 26.60 10.90 -2.90
CA PHE A 17 25.53 11.27 -3.82
C PHE A 17 24.22 11.60 -3.09
N LEU A 18 23.85 10.78 -2.10
CA LEU A 18 22.64 10.97 -1.30
C LEU A 18 22.72 12.16 -0.34
N ALA A 19 23.92 12.47 0.16
CA ALA A 19 24.18 13.66 0.98
C ALA A 19 24.08 14.97 0.17
N GLY A 20 24.07 14.89 -1.16
CA GLY A 20 23.98 16.05 -2.04
C GLY A 20 25.32 16.78 -2.24
N ASP A 21 26.45 16.10 -2.01
CA ASP A 21 27.79 16.66 -2.23
C ASP A 21 27.93 17.18 -3.66
N ALA A 22 28.38 18.43 -3.83
CA ALA A 22 28.52 19.05 -5.16
C ALA A 22 29.45 18.26 -6.10
N GLU A 23 30.58 17.75 -5.57
CA GLU A 23 31.52 16.93 -6.33
C GLU A 23 30.91 15.60 -6.80
N SER A 24 29.95 15.02 -6.05
CA SER A 24 29.32 13.74 -6.39
C SER A 24 28.40 13.80 -7.63
N ARG A 25 28.19 15.01 -8.16
CA ARG A 25 27.35 15.29 -9.33
C ARG A 25 28.16 15.58 -10.60
N SER A 26 29.48 15.37 -10.59
CA SER A 26 30.25 15.41 -11.85
C SER A 26 29.83 14.28 -12.78
N ASP A 27 29.99 14.49 -14.09
CA ASP A 27 29.67 13.51 -15.12
C ASP A 27 30.41 12.19 -14.88
N GLU A 28 31.70 12.23 -14.51
CA GLU A 28 32.47 11.03 -14.20
C GLU A 28 31.94 10.30 -12.96
N MET A 29 31.60 11.04 -11.89
CA MET A 29 31.14 10.43 -10.63
C MET A 29 29.73 9.83 -10.75
N LEU A 30 28.84 10.49 -11.49
CA LEU A 30 27.52 9.96 -11.83
C LEU A 30 27.64 8.70 -12.68
N LEU A 31 28.53 8.71 -13.67
CA LEU A 31 28.76 7.55 -14.51
C LEU A 31 29.42 6.39 -13.74
N GLU A 32 30.38 6.70 -12.87
CA GLU A 32 31.00 5.73 -11.96
C GLU A 32 29.94 5.07 -11.08
N LEU A 33 29.04 5.87 -10.49
CA LEU A 33 27.95 5.38 -9.66
C LEU A 33 27.00 4.47 -10.44
N LEU A 34 26.56 4.88 -11.64
CA LEU A 34 25.72 4.08 -12.52
C LEU A 34 26.37 2.73 -12.82
N LEU A 35 27.64 2.73 -13.23
CA LEU A 35 28.36 1.51 -13.55
C LEU A 35 28.54 0.58 -12.35
N THR A 36 28.47 1.08 -11.11
CA THR A 36 28.47 0.19 -9.92
C THR A 36 27.24 -0.72 -9.87
N PHE A 37 26.12 -0.35 -10.49
CA PHE A 37 24.91 -1.18 -10.54
C PHE A 37 24.98 -2.23 -11.65
N ALA A 38 25.66 -1.93 -12.76
CA ALA A 38 25.80 -2.85 -13.88
C ALA A 38 26.97 -3.84 -13.73
N ILE A 39 28.06 -3.45 -13.07
CA ILE A 39 29.29 -4.24 -12.97
C ILE A 39 29.59 -4.58 -11.52
N ALA A 40 29.42 -5.85 -11.15
CA ALA A 40 29.70 -6.34 -9.80
C ALA A 40 31.21 -6.59 -9.58
N ARG A 41 31.71 -6.26 -8.38
CA ARG A 41 33.03 -6.68 -7.87
C ARG A 41 34.25 -6.27 -8.71
N LYS A 42 34.15 -5.23 -9.55
CA LYS A 42 35.28 -4.59 -10.26
C LYS A 42 35.39 -3.10 -9.92
N ASP A 43 36.57 -2.52 -10.11
CA ASP A 43 36.72 -1.06 -10.07
C ASP A 43 36.17 -0.48 -11.39
N VAL A 44 35.18 0.40 -11.28
CA VAL A 44 34.46 0.98 -12.43
C VAL A 44 34.89 2.42 -12.71
N ARG A 45 35.74 3.01 -11.86
CA ARG A 45 36.23 4.38 -12.07
C ARG A 45 37.01 4.53 -13.38
N PRO A 46 37.94 3.63 -13.74
CA PRO A 46 38.65 3.76 -15.02
C PRO A 46 37.70 3.67 -16.22
N LEU A 47 36.65 2.85 -16.11
CA LEU A 47 35.65 2.71 -17.17
C LEU A 47 34.78 3.96 -17.31
N ALA A 48 34.40 4.58 -16.20
CA ALA A 48 33.66 5.84 -16.23
C ALA A 48 34.49 6.96 -16.89
N GLN A 49 35.77 7.06 -16.53
CA GLN A 49 36.70 8.02 -17.13
C GLN A 49 36.88 7.77 -18.63
N GLU A 50 37.06 6.51 -19.04
CA GLU A 50 37.21 6.14 -20.44
C GLU A 50 35.96 6.50 -21.27
N LEU A 51 34.76 6.25 -20.74
CA LEU A 51 33.52 6.60 -21.41
C LEU A 51 33.37 8.12 -21.56
N ILE A 52 33.70 8.91 -20.53
CA ILE A 52 33.69 10.37 -20.64
C ILE A 52 34.78 10.84 -21.62
N HIS A 53 35.95 10.21 -21.65
CA HIS A 53 37.00 10.55 -22.60
C HIS A 53 36.61 10.28 -24.06
N VAL A 54 35.95 9.14 -24.33
CA VAL A 54 35.53 8.74 -25.69
C VAL A 54 34.34 9.55 -26.20
N PHE A 55 33.36 9.83 -25.34
CA PHE A 55 32.09 10.46 -25.75
C PHE A 55 31.96 11.93 -25.32
N GLY A 56 32.87 12.43 -24.49
CA GLY A 56 32.98 13.85 -24.08
C GLY A 56 32.20 14.22 -22.83
N SER A 57 30.95 13.76 -22.68
CA SER A 57 30.11 14.11 -21.52
C SER A 57 29.09 13.01 -21.18
N LEU A 58 28.50 13.07 -19.98
CA LEU A 58 27.48 12.11 -19.56
C LEU A 58 26.25 12.13 -20.50
N PRO A 59 25.73 13.29 -20.95
CA PRO A 59 24.68 13.32 -21.96
C PRO A 59 25.03 12.63 -23.27
N GLU A 60 26.27 12.73 -23.74
CA GLU A 60 26.75 12.08 -24.96
C GLU A 60 26.90 10.57 -24.77
N VAL A 61 27.43 10.12 -23.63
CA VAL A 61 27.47 8.69 -23.26
C VAL A 61 26.07 8.07 -23.25
N LEU A 62 25.09 8.78 -22.70
CA LEU A 62 23.70 8.30 -22.65
C LEU A 62 23.09 8.22 -24.06
N SER A 63 23.43 9.15 -24.96
CA SER A 63 22.88 9.22 -26.33
C SER A 63 23.55 8.23 -27.30
N ALA A 64 24.83 7.90 -27.09
CA ALA A 64 25.62 7.00 -27.95
C ALA A 64 24.94 5.66 -28.24
N SER A 65 25.01 5.14 -29.47
CA SER A 65 24.31 3.91 -29.84
C SER A 65 24.83 2.68 -29.06
N PRO A 66 24.01 1.62 -28.87
CA PRO A 66 24.46 0.37 -28.24
C PRO A 66 25.73 -0.23 -28.86
N ASN A 67 25.87 -0.11 -30.18
CA ASN A 67 27.03 -0.58 -30.94
C ASN A 67 28.29 0.24 -30.64
N GLU A 68 28.17 1.55 -30.45
CA GLU A 68 29.31 2.42 -30.10
C GLU A 68 29.76 2.19 -28.66
N LEU A 69 28.80 2.10 -27.71
CA LEU A 69 29.09 1.81 -26.31
C LEU A 69 29.83 0.47 -26.16
N SER A 70 29.45 -0.54 -26.95
CA SER A 70 30.05 -1.87 -26.92
C SER A 70 31.48 -1.93 -27.49
N LYS A 71 31.96 -0.87 -28.17
CA LYS A 71 33.37 -0.75 -28.61
C LYS A 71 34.31 -0.41 -27.45
N VAL A 72 33.81 0.15 -26.36
CA VAL A 72 34.63 0.51 -25.19
C VAL A 72 34.89 -0.72 -24.33
N LYS A 73 36.17 -1.05 -24.15
CA LYS A 73 36.60 -2.24 -23.40
C LYS A 73 36.11 -2.18 -21.95
N GLY A 74 35.34 -3.17 -21.53
CA GLY A 74 34.77 -3.26 -20.19
C GLY A 74 33.28 -2.89 -20.10
N VAL A 75 32.71 -2.35 -21.18
CA VAL A 75 31.26 -2.20 -21.33
C VAL A 75 30.65 -3.55 -21.73
N GLY A 76 29.82 -4.12 -20.85
CA GLY A 76 29.02 -5.31 -21.13
C GLY A 76 27.56 -4.98 -21.43
N GLN A 77 26.78 -5.98 -21.86
CA GLN A 77 25.35 -5.81 -22.16
C GLN A 77 24.56 -5.16 -21.00
N SER A 78 24.86 -5.51 -19.74
CA SER A 78 24.22 -4.91 -18.57
C SER A 78 24.50 -3.41 -18.44
N SER A 79 25.72 -2.96 -18.77
CA SER A 79 26.07 -1.54 -18.75
C SER A 79 25.36 -0.79 -19.87
N VAL A 80 25.30 -1.36 -21.08
CA VAL A 80 24.57 -0.77 -22.21
C VAL A 80 23.08 -0.63 -21.89
N ALA A 81 22.45 -1.69 -21.36
CA ALA A 81 21.04 -1.68 -20.99
C ALA A 81 20.74 -0.61 -19.92
N LEU A 82 21.59 -0.50 -18.90
CA LEU A 82 21.45 0.52 -17.87
C LEU A 82 21.53 1.93 -18.46
N LEU A 83 22.56 2.23 -19.27
CA LEU A 83 22.74 3.56 -19.87
C LEU A 83 21.57 3.93 -20.79
N LYS A 84 21.06 2.98 -21.59
CA LYS A 84 19.92 3.21 -22.48
C LYS A 84 18.60 3.36 -21.74
N ALA A 85 18.42 2.69 -20.60
CA ALA A 85 17.27 2.91 -19.73
C ALA A 85 17.26 4.34 -19.18
N ILE A 86 18.40 4.83 -18.70
CA ILE A 86 18.54 6.21 -18.20
C ILE A 86 18.29 7.23 -19.32
N ASP A 87 18.84 7.01 -20.52
CA ASP A 87 18.61 7.86 -21.68
C ASP A 87 17.12 7.92 -22.10
N SER A 88 16.43 6.78 -22.05
CA SER A 88 15.00 6.70 -22.33
C SER A 88 14.18 7.50 -21.32
N ILE A 89 14.51 7.42 -20.03
CA ILE A 89 13.84 8.19 -18.96
C ILE A 89 14.08 9.70 -19.13
N ARG A 90 15.32 10.09 -19.48
CA ARG A 90 15.70 11.48 -19.77
C ARG A 90 14.88 12.02 -20.95
N SER A 91 14.80 11.26 -22.03
CA SER A 91 14.09 11.63 -23.27
C SER A 91 12.56 11.63 -23.08
N TYR A 92 12.03 10.76 -22.24
CA TYR A 92 10.61 10.77 -21.86
C TYR A 92 10.22 12.05 -21.14
N SER A 93 11.09 12.54 -20.23
CA SER A 93 10.86 13.73 -19.43
C SER A 93 10.91 15.04 -20.24
N THR A 94 11.68 15.08 -21.33
CA THR A 94 11.74 16.24 -22.24
C THR A 94 10.59 16.24 -23.25
N THR A 95 10.18 15.06 -23.74
CA THR A 95 9.07 14.92 -24.71
C THR A 95 7.71 15.24 -24.07
N HIS A 96 7.50 14.89 -22.79
CA HIS A 96 6.26 15.18 -22.06
C HIS A 96 6.12 16.62 -21.55
N LYS A 97 7.19 17.43 -21.55
CA LYS A 97 7.08 18.88 -21.28
C LYS A 97 6.54 19.68 -22.48
N SER A 98 6.58 19.12 -23.69
CA SER A 98 6.11 19.81 -24.92
C SER A 98 4.58 19.80 -25.10
N LYS A 99 3.86 18.81 -24.55
CA LYS A 99 2.38 18.74 -24.66
C LYS A 99 1.59 19.58 -23.65
N TYR A 100 2.26 20.27 -22.73
CA TYR A 100 1.66 21.15 -21.71
C TYR A 100 2.32 22.54 -21.67
N GLY A 101 2.82 23.02 -22.82
CA GLY A 101 3.61 24.25 -22.93
C GLY A 101 3.10 25.29 -23.94
N GLN A 102 1.79 25.34 -24.18
CA GLN A 102 1.12 26.44 -24.89
C GLN A 102 -0.15 26.80 -24.12
N ASP A 103 -0.03 27.54 -23.02
CA ASP A 103 -0.77 28.79 -22.91
C ASP A 103 -0.19 29.71 -21.82
N LYS A 104 -0.20 31.01 -22.14
CA LYS A 104 0.14 32.19 -21.33
C LYS A 104 1.63 32.46 -21.02
N ARG A 105 2.23 33.23 -21.94
CA ARG A 105 3.10 34.36 -21.61
C ARG A 105 2.40 35.26 -20.58
N LEU A 106 3.06 35.51 -19.45
CA LEU A 106 2.84 36.71 -18.65
C LEU A 106 3.98 37.66 -18.99
N ASP A 107 3.66 38.61 -19.84
CA ASP A 107 4.48 39.80 -20.07
C ASP A 107 4.19 40.80 -18.94
N SER A 108 5.23 41.52 -18.56
CA SER A 108 5.30 42.48 -17.47
C SER A 108 4.38 43.68 -17.64
N THR A 109 3.62 44.06 -16.61
CA THR A 109 3.41 45.45 -16.12
C THR A 109 2.43 45.48 -14.94
N GLU A 110 2.92 45.95 -13.78
CA GLU A 110 2.10 46.54 -12.71
C GLU A 110 1.69 47.98 -13.10
N PRO A 111 0.56 48.55 -12.63
CA PRO A 111 0.56 49.16 -11.28
C PRO A 111 -0.77 49.15 -10.47
N MET A 112 -0.59 49.02 -9.15
CA MET A 112 -1.14 49.80 -8.02
C MET A 112 -2.57 50.38 -8.09
N LEU A 113 -3.41 50.09 -7.08
CA LEU A 113 -4.19 51.07 -6.29
C LEU A 113 -5.11 50.33 -5.29
N PHE A 114 -4.90 50.50 -3.98
CA PHE A 114 -5.92 51.01 -3.06
C PHE A 114 -5.28 51.31 -1.69
N GLU A 115 -5.76 52.41 -1.13
CA GLU A 115 -5.12 53.30 -0.15
C GLU A 115 -5.16 52.80 1.30
N ALA A 116 -4.19 53.27 2.08
CA ALA A 116 -4.24 53.33 3.54
C ALA A 116 -5.31 54.36 3.97
N SER A 117 -5.96 54.24 5.14
CA SER A 117 -5.44 54.67 6.46
C SER A 117 -6.65 54.71 7.46
N PRO A 118 -6.53 55.15 8.72
CA PRO A 118 -5.98 54.44 9.88
C PRO A 118 -6.96 54.41 11.08
N GLU A 119 -6.67 53.65 12.16
CA GLU A 119 -6.62 54.23 13.52
C GLU A 119 -6.06 53.25 14.57
N LYS A 120 -5.38 53.87 15.54
CA LYS A 120 -4.50 53.31 16.56
C LYS A 120 -5.29 52.95 17.83
N THR A 121 -4.82 51.97 18.58
CA THR A 121 -4.53 52.19 20.02
C THR A 121 -3.47 51.21 20.52
N GLU A 122 -2.53 51.77 21.25
CA GLU A 122 -1.34 51.18 21.89
C GLU A 122 -1.73 50.40 23.16
N ALA A 123 -0.99 49.35 23.50
CA ALA A 123 -0.21 49.25 24.75
C ALA A 123 0.35 47.82 24.98
N GLU A 124 1.54 47.84 25.59
CA GLU A 124 2.52 46.80 25.94
C GLU A 124 2.00 45.51 26.61
N VAL A 125 2.79 44.42 26.53
CA VAL A 125 3.55 43.85 27.67
C VAL A 125 4.09 42.44 27.32
N GLU A 126 5.43 42.34 27.41
CA GLU A 126 6.32 41.20 27.76
C GLU A 126 6.18 39.79 27.14
N ARG A 127 7.34 39.26 26.72
CA ARG A 127 7.59 37.81 26.58
C ARG A 127 7.87 37.21 27.96
N PRO A 128 7.40 35.98 28.23
CA PRO A 128 8.37 34.94 28.61
C PRO A 128 8.11 33.55 27.99
N ALA A 129 9.11 32.69 28.19
CA ALA A 129 9.41 31.45 27.49
C ALA A 129 8.54 30.22 27.83
N LEU A 130 8.67 29.21 26.95
CA LEU A 130 8.39 27.76 27.06
C LEU A 130 7.61 27.25 28.29
N SER A 131 6.43 26.66 28.02
CA SER A 131 5.95 25.39 28.62
C SER A 131 4.45 25.25 28.37
N SER A 132 4.04 24.29 27.52
CA SER A 132 2.88 23.41 27.77
C SER A 132 2.58 22.54 26.56
N GLN A 133 2.34 21.27 26.85
CA GLN A 133 1.96 20.18 25.96
C GLN A 133 0.73 20.53 25.11
N PRO A 134 0.60 20.02 23.87
CA PRO A 134 -0.66 20.13 23.15
C PRO A 134 -1.74 19.31 23.87
N LYS A 135 -2.78 20.03 24.28
CA LYS A 135 -3.98 19.52 24.94
C LYS A 135 -4.70 18.50 24.06
N ASN A 136 -5.14 17.43 24.71
CA ASN A 136 -6.05 16.40 24.21
C ASN A 136 -7.19 17.00 23.37
N ILE A 137 -7.23 16.64 22.09
CA ILE A 137 -8.47 16.58 21.33
C ILE A 137 -9.03 15.18 21.58
N GLU A 138 -9.88 15.04 22.60
CA GLU A 138 -10.70 13.85 22.76
C GLU A 138 -11.72 13.78 21.61
N SER A 139 -11.32 13.17 20.49
CA SER A 139 -12.30 12.63 19.55
C SER A 139 -12.97 11.44 20.22
N LYS A 140 -14.15 11.64 20.80
CA LYS A 140 -15.05 10.56 21.22
C LYS A 140 -15.40 9.71 20.00
N SER A 141 -14.57 8.71 19.73
CA SER A 141 -14.83 7.72 18.69
C SER A 141 -15.89 6.77 19.22
N THR A 142 -17.08 6.84 18.65
CA THR A 142 -18.19 5.93 18.94
C THR A 142 -17.92 4.59 18.26
N TYR A 143 -16.77 3.96 18.54
CA TYR A 143 -16.51 2.58 18.13
C TYR A 143 -17.11 1.64 19.17
N GLN A 144 -17.95 0.73 18.66
CA GLN A 144 -18.56 -0.44 19.29
C GLN A 144 -17.87 -0.89 20.59
N LYS A 145 -18.66 -1.05 21.66
CA LYS A 145 -18.31 -1.72 22.93
C LYS A 145 -17.17 -2.74 22.75
N SER A 146 -15.96 -2.33 23.14
CA SER A 146 -14.76 -3.12 23.45
C SER A 146 -14.74 -4.58 22.95
N ALA A 147 -14.70 -4.80 21.63
CA ALA A 147 -14.28 -6.08 21.09
C ALA A 147 -12.74 -6.15 21.19
N ARG A 148 -12.22 -7.06 22.03
CA ARG A 148 -10.77 -7.27 22.19
C ARG A 148 -10.13 -7.52 20.82
N ARG A 149 -9.21 -6.64 20.41
CA ARG A 149 -8.49 -6.76 19.13
C ARG A 149 -7.61 -8.01 19.14
N LYS A 150 -7.60 -8.71 18.01
CA LYS A 150 -6.76 -9.87 17.77
C LYS A 150 -5.36 -9.39 17.38
N PHE A 151 -4.43 -9.53 18.32
CA PHE A 151 -3.04 -9.14 18.10
C PHE A 151 -2.37 -10.00 17.03
N GLN A 152 -2.57 -11.32 17.12
CA GLN A 152 -1.93 -12.31 16.26
C GLN A 152 -2.96 -12.90 15.31
N VAL A 153 -3.05 -12.35 14.10
CA VAL A 153 -3.87 -12.93 13.02
C VAL A 153 -3.15 -14.14 12.44
N SER A 154 -1.85 -14.03 12.18
CA SER A 154 -1.07 -15.10 11.57
C SER A 154 -0.47 -16.07 12.58
N ASN A 155 -0.36 -15.65 13.85
CA ASN A 155 0.25 -16.46 14.91
C ASN A 155 1.68 -16.91 14.55
N GLY A 156 2.40 -16.07 13.79
CA GLY A 156 3.77 -16.33 13.37
C GLY A 156 3.95 -17.12 12.07
N TYR A 157 2.87 -17.50 11.39
CA TYR A 157 2.93 -18.18 10.10
C TYR A 157 2.71 -17.21 8.93
N LEU A 158 3.15 -17.61 7.74
CA LEU A 158 2.89 -16.91 6.50
C LEU A 158 1.61 -17.44 5.85
N LEU A 159 1.02 -16.67 4.93
CA LEU A 159 -0.18 -17.08 4.20
C LEU A 159 0.18 -17.97 3.01
N GLU A 160 0.23 -19.27 3.25
CA GLU A 160 0.35 -20.27 2.19
C GLU A 160 -1.04 -20.58 1.61
N PHE A 161 -1.35 -20.05 0.43
CA PHE A 161 -2.66 -20.20 -0.20
C PHE A 161 -3.01 -21.67 -0.50
N ASP A 162 -2.03 -22.50 -0.85
CA ASP A 162 -2.25 -23.95 -1.05
C ASP A 162 -2.66 -24.66 0.25
N GLN A 163 -2.06 -24.27 1.38
CA GLN A 163 -2.42 -24.84 2.68
C GLN A 163 -3.78 -24.33 3.13
N LEU A 164 -4.09 -23.06 2.88
CA LEU A 164 -5.43 -22.52 3.12
C LEU A 164 -6.48 -23.22 2.25
N ALA A 165 -6.19 -23.47 0.97
CA ALA A 165 -7.09 -24.17 0.06
C ALA A 165 -7.41 -25.58 0.57
N ARG A 166 -6.44 -26.31 1.13
CA ARG A 166 -6.69 -27.62 1.77
C ARG A 166 -7.65 -27.52 2.95
N VAL A 167 -7.50 -26.48 3.78
CA VAL A 167 -8.45 -26.21 4.88
C VAL A 167 -9.82 -25.89 4.31
N LEU A 168 -9.93 -24.95 3.37
CA LEU A 168 -11.20 -24.54 2.76
C LEU A 168 -11.90 -25.71 2.05
N HIS A 169 -11.15 -26.60 1.40
CA HIS A 169 -11.68 -27.79 0.73
C HIS A 169 -12.36 -28.72 1.72
N PHE A 170 -11.67 -29.04 2.82
CA PHE A 170 -12.26 -29.87 3.87
C PHE A 170 -13.51 -29.22 4.49
N LEU A 171 -13.48 -27.90 4.69
CA LEU A 171 -14.66 -27.19 5.19
C LEU A 171 -15.82 -27.18 4.17
N LEU A 172 -15.52 -27.13 2.88
CA LEU A 172 -16.50 -27.15 1.79
C LEU A 172 -17.16 -28.53 1.66
N GLU A 173 -16.38 -29.61 1.76
CA GLU A 173 -16.89 -30.99 1.77
C GLU A 173 -17.81 -31.25 2.98
N ASN A 174 -17.60 -30.51 4.07
CA ASN A 174 -18.36 -30.61 5.30
C ASN A 174 -19.28 -29.39 5.53
N ARG A 175 -19.75 -28.74 4.46
CA ARG A 175 -20.52 -27.47 4.52
C ARG A 175 -21.84 -27.57 5.30
N ASP A 176 -22.41 -28.75 5.43
CA ASP A 176 -23.66 -29.00 6.17
C ASP A 176 -23.41 -29.19 7.68
N ALA A 177 -22.15 -29.28 8.11
CA ALA A 177 -21.79 -29.43 9.51
C ALA A 177 -22.04 -28.11 10.27
N ARG A 178 -22.61 -28.20 11.48
CA ARG A 178 -22.77 -27.04 12.38
C ARG A 178 -21.48 -26.61 13.06
N LYS A 179 -20.53 -27.54 13.21
CA LYS A 179 -19.22 -27.33 13.83
C LYS A 179 -18.26 -28.41 13.39
N ILE A 180 -17.02 -28.02 13.12
CA ILE A 180 -15.93 -28.92 12.76
C ILE A 180 -14.85 -28.84 13.84
N ASN A 181 -14.37 -30.00 14.30
CA ASN A 181 -13.28 -30.05 15.28
C ASN A 181 -11.92 -29.83 14.59
N ARG A 182 -11.02 -29.11 15.27
CA ARG A 182 -9.64 -28.91 14.83
C ARG A 182 -8.85 -30.22 14.69
N LYS A 183 -9.15 -31.25 15.49
CA LYS A 183 -8.56 -32.59 15.33
C LYS A 183 -8.85 -33.16 13.93
N SER A 184 -10.11 -33.09 13.50
CA SER A 184 -10.54 -33.57 12.18
C SER A 184 -9.87 -32.79 11.04
N LEU A 185 -9.78 -31.46 11.16
CA LEU A 185 -9.02 -30.65 10.20
C LEU A 185 -7.56 -31.10 10.11
N ARG A 186 -6.91 -31.35 11.24
CA ARG A 186 -5.51 -31.77 11.29
C ARG A 186 -5.29 -33.12 10.58
N GLU A 187 -6.17 -34.08 10.84
CA GLU A 187 -6.10 -35.43 10.27
C GLU A 187 -6.33 -35.41 8.75
N ASN A 188 -7.28 -34.61 8.27
CA ASN A 188 -7.63 -34.58 6.83
C ASN A 188 -6.75 -33.64 6.01
N THR A 189 -6.22 -32.58 6.62
CA THR A 189 -5.30 -31.65 5.93
C THR A 189 -3.84 -32.06 6.05
N GLY A 190 -3.47 -33.00 6.92
CA GLY A 190 -2.06 -33.38 7.14
C GLY A 190 -1.16 -32.25 7.65
N LEU A 191 -1.74 -31.14 8.12
CA LEU A 191 -1.02 -29.97 8.64
C LEU A 191 -0.80 -30.11 10.15
N ALA A 192 0.23 -29.45 10.69
CA ALA A 192 0.43 -29.39 12.14
C ALA A 192 -0.68 -28.57 12.83
N ASP A 193 -1.00 -28.86 14.10
CA ASP A 193 -2.10 -28.19 14.82
C ASP A 193 -1.97 -26.65 14.83
N ARG A 194 -0.74 -26.14 14.99
CA ARG A 194 -0.47 -24.70 14.97
C ARG A 194 -0.65 -24.07 13.59
N GLN A 195 -0.34 -24.81 12.52
CA GLN A 195 -0.60 -24.36 11.15
C GLN A 195 -2.10 -24.29 10.88
N VAL A 196 -2.85 -25.34 11.25
CA VAL A 196 -4.33 -25.35 11.15
C VAL A 196 -4.93 -24.17 11.92
N ALA A 197 -4.50 -23.95 13.16
CA ALA A 197 -4.98 -22.84 13.97
C ALA A 197 -4.68 -21.47 13.34
N SER A 198 -3.49 -21.30 12.74
CA SER A 198 -3.13 -20.09 12.01
C SER A 198 -3.98 -19.89 10.75
N LEU A 199 -4.16 -20.92 9.93
CA LEU A 199 -4.94 -20.83 8.69
C LEU A 199 -6.42 -20.57 8.96
N ILE A 200 -7.00 -21.18 9.99
CA ILE A 200 -8.36 -20.84 10.46
C ILE A 200 -8.42 -19.37 10.89
N SER A 201 -7.39 -18.89 11.60
CA SER A 201 -7.30 -17.52 12.07
C SER A 201 -7.22 -16.52 10.91
N ILE A 202 -6.37 -16.78 9.91
CA ILE A 202 -6.21 -15.94 8.72
C ILE A 202 -7.47 -16.01 7.84
N GLY A 203 -8.02 -17.20 7.61
CA GLY A 203 -9.27 -17.36 6.87
C GLY A 203 -10.45 -16.66 7.56
N ALA A 204 -10.51 -16.64 8.88
CA ALA A 204 -11.48 -15.85 9.63
C ALA A 204 -11.23 -14.34 9.50
N ALA A 205 -9.98 -13.90 9.51
CA ALA A 205 -9.62 -12.50 9.30
C ALA A 205 -10.01 -12.00 7.90
N MET A 206 -9.96 -12.88 6.88
CA MET A 206 -10.42 -12.60 5.51
C MET A 206 -11.92 -12.82 5.31
N GLY A 207 -12.68 -13.07 6.38
CA GLY A 207 -14.13 -13.24 6.32
C GLY A 207 -14.61 -14.56 5.68
N LEU A 208 -13.74 -15.56 5.53
CA LEU A 208 -14.03 -16.84 4.89
C LEU A 208 -14.50 -17.91 5.88
N ILE A 209 -14.01 -17.85 7.12
CA ILE A 209 -14.25 -18.89 8.13
C ILE A 209 -14.88 -18.26 9.37
N GLN A 210 -15.96 -18.85 9.88
CA GLN A 210 -16.51 -18.47 11.17
C GLN A 210 -15.63 -19.06 12.30
N PRO A 211 -14.95 -18.20 13.10
CA PRO A 211 -14.08 -18.69 14.16
C PRO A 211 -14.91 -19.37 15.27
N GLY A 212 -14.37 -20.43 15.89
CA GLY A 212 -15.02 -21.19 16.96
C GLY A 212 -15.83 -22.39 16.47
N CYS A 213 -16.69 -22.19 15.47
CA CYS A 213 -17.39 -23.30 14.80
C CYS A 213 -16.53 -23.95 13.70
N GLN A 214 -15.57 -23.19 13.14
CA GLN A 214 -14.69 -23.64 12.07
C GLN A 214 -15.48 -24.12 10.84
N ILE A 215 -16.47 -23.33 10.44
CA ILE A 215 -17.29 -23.56 9.24
C ILE A 215 -17.11 -22.38 8.28
N LEU A 216 -17.44 -22.56 7.00
CA LEU A 216 -17.39 -21.47 6.03
C LEU A 216 -18.47 -20.43 6.35
N THR A 217 -18.12 -19.15 6.18
CA THR A 217 -19.13 -18.09 6.08
C THR A 217 -19.86 -18.20 4.74
N PRO A 218 -20.99 -17.49 4.52
CA PRO A 218 -21.62 -17.44 3.20
C PRO A 218 -20.66 -17.00 2.09
N THR A 219 -19.80 -16.01 2.36
CA THR A 219 -18.75 -15.58 1.42
C THR A 219 -17.66 -16.63 1.24
N GLY A 220 -17.23 -17.26 2.33
CA GLY A 220 -16.25 -18.36 2.28
C GLY A 220 -16.74 -19.54 1.46
N LEU A 221 -18.05 -19.84 1.51
CA LEU A 221 -18.67 -20.88 0.68
C LEU A 221 -18.58 -20.53 -0.80
N LEU A 222 -18.95 -19.30 -1.19
CA LEU A 222 -18.83 -18.85 -2.58
C LEU A 222 -17.39 -18.91 -3.08
N ILE A 223 -16.43 -18.39 -2.32
CA ILE A 223 -15.02 -18.40 -2.71
C ILE A 223 -14.49 -19.83 -2.81
N ALA A 224 -14.77 -20.69 -1.82
CA ALA A 224 -14.31 -22.08 -1.86
C ALA A 224 -14.90 -22.87 -3.05
N GLN A 225 -16.13 -22.58 -3.46
CA GLN A 225 -16.78 -23.22 -4.61
C GLN A 225 -16.20 -22.78 -5.96
N HIS A 226 -15.78 -21.51 -6.08
CA HIS A 226 -15.48 -20.90 -7.39
C HIS A 226 -14.01 -20.47 -7.57
N ASP A 227 -13.24 -20.38 -6.50
CA ASP A 227 -11.85 -19.91 -6.48
C ASP A 227 -11.13 -20.33 -5.18
N ILE A 228 -11.03 -21.63 -4.94
CA ILE A 228 -10.52 -22.19 -3.68
C ILE A 228 -9.08 -21.80 -3.35
N PHE A 229 -8.26 -21.54 -4.38
CA PHE A 229 -6.88 -21.07 -4.26
C PHE A 229 -6.79 -19.54 -4.11
N ILE A 230 -7.92 -18.83 -4.21
CA ILE A 230 -8.02 -17.36 -4.11
C ILE A 230 -7.05 -16.71 -5.09
N GLU A 231 -7.18 -17.05 -6.38
CA GLU A 231 -6.30 -16.55 -7.44
C GLU A 231 -6.92 -15.42 -8.25
N LYS A 232 -8.25 -15.35 -8.29
CA LYS A 232 -8.97 -14.30 -9.02
C LYS A 232 -8.78 -12.98 -8.28
N ARG A 233 -8.52 -11.91 -9.05
CA ARG A 233 -8.39 -10.54 -8.50
C ARG A 233 -9.60 -10.15 -7.66
N SER A 234 -10.81 -10.52 -8.07
CA SER A 234 -12.05 -10.27 -7.32
C SER A 234 -12.10 -10.94 -5.94
N SER A 235 -11.63 -12.19 -5.82
CA SER A 235 -11.54 -12.88 -4.52
C SER A 235 -10.48 -12.21 -3.63
N LEU A 236 -9.36 -11.81 -4.23
CA LEU A 236 -8.30 -11.10 -3.53
C LEU A 236 -8.74 -9.70 -3.08
N GLU A 237 -9.50 -8.97 -3.89
CA GLU A 237 -10.13 -7.69 -3.53
C GLU A 237 -10.97 -7.86 -2.26
N TRP A 238 -11.87 -8.85 -2.22
CA TRP A 238 -12.69 -9.12 -1.04
C TRP A 238 -11.84 -9.52 0.17
N CYS A 239 -10.88 -10.43 0.01
CA CYS A 239 -10.04 -10.90 1.11
C CYS A 239 -9.14 -9.78 1.68
N HIS A 240 -8.63 -8.89 0.82
CA HIS A 240 -7.90 -7.69 1.23
C HIS A 240 -8.82 -6.79 2.03
N TYR A 241 -10.00 -6.45 1.49
CA TYR A 241 -10.99 -5.62 2.17
C TYR A 241 -11.31 -6.20 3.54
N ALA A 242 -11.77 -7.45 3.65
CA ALA A 242 -12.15 -8.05 4.92
C ALA A 242 -10.98 -8.09 5.93
N GLY A 243 -9.77 -8.43 5.46
CA GLY A 243 -8.56 -8.50 6.29
C GLY A 243 -8.14 -7.12 6.83
N ALA A 244 -8.07 -6.13 5.95
CA ALA A 244 -7.56 -4.80 6.25
C ALA A 244 -8.62 -3.85 6.85
N SER A 245 -9.91 -4.04 6.58
CA SER A 245 -10.98 -3.15 7.07
C SER A 245 -11.47 -3.49 8.48
N THR A 246 -11.25 -4.72 8.93
CA THR A 246 -11.76 -5.20 10.20
C THR A 246 -10.88 -4.72 11.36
N TYR A 247 -11.40 -3.82 12.20
CA TYR A 247 -10.69 -3.27 13.38
C TYR A 247 -10.12 -4.32 14.34
N ARG A 248 -10.75 -5.49 14.39
CA ARG A 248 -10.29 -6.65 15.19
C ARG A 248 -8.92 -7.14 14.74
N ASN A 249 -8.54 -7.04 13.47
CA ASN A 249 -7.27 -7.53 12.93
C ASN A 249 -6.16 -6.51 13.21
N LEU A 250 -5.66 -6.43 14.45
CA LEU A 250 -4.84 -5.32 14.96
C LEU A 250 -3.79 -4.81 13.95
N VAL A 251 -2.74 -5.59 13.69
CA VAL A 251 -1.60 -5.13 12.88
C VAL A 251 -2.00 -4.91 11.41
N TRP A 252 -2.82 -5.79 10.84
CA TRP A 252 -3.29 -5.66 9.46
C TRP A 252 -4.12 -4.39 9.26
N PHE A 253 -5.06 -4.11 10.18
CA PHE A 253 -5.87 -2.90 10.17
C PHE A 253 -5.00 -1.64 10.32
N GLU A 254 -4.12 -1.60 11.31
CA GLU A 254 -3.25 -0.44 11.54
C GLU A 254 -2.36 -0.13 10.33
N ILE A 255 -1.89 -1.15 9.60
CA ILE A 255 -1.06 -0.94 8.40
C ILE A 255 -1.81 -0.13 7.34
N PHE A 256 -3.01 -0.57 6.94
CA PHE A 256 -3.73 0.02 5.81
C PHE A 256 -4.60 1.23 6.18
N ASN A 257 -4.93 1.41 7.45
CA ASN A 257 -5.82 2.49 7.89
C ASN A 257 -5.11 3.62 8.64
N HIS A 258 -3.85 3.43 9.06
CA HIS A 258 -3.09 4.48 9.75
C HIS A 258 -1.64 4.57 9.27
N LEU A 259 -0.85 3.50 9.37
CA LEU A 259 0.58 3.52 9.10
C LEU A 259 0.88 4.04 7.68
N LEU A 260 0.25 3.46 6.65
CA LEU A 260 0.48 3.84 5.26
C LEU A 260 -0.05 5.23 4.88
N ILE A 261 -0.79 5.89 5.78
CA ILE A 261 -1.30 7.26 5.61
C ILE A 261 -0.41 8.26 6.35
N GLU A 262 -0.06 7.95 7.59
CA GLU A 262 0.81 8.76 8.44
C GLU A 262 2.26 8.74 7.93
N GLU A 263 2.73 7.57 7.46
CA GLU A 263 4.10 7.31 6.99
C GLU A 263 4.06 6.67 5.59
N PRO A 264 3.88 7.46 4.51
CA PRO A 264 3.59 6.94 3.17
C PRO A 264 4.70 6.05 2.58
N THR A 265 5.96 6.25 2.99
CA THR A 265 7.10 5.45 2.56
C THR A 265 7.99 5.10 3.75
N MET A 266 8.10 3.82 4.10
CA MET A 266 8.88 3.41 5.27
C MET A 266 9.41 1.98 5.15
N THR A 267 10.59 1.71 5.69
CA THR A 267 11.16 0.34 5.70
C THR A 267 10.38 -0.57 6.66
N GLN A 268 10.51 -1.89 6.50
CA GLN A 268 9.94 -2.86 7.46
C GLN A 268 10.45 -2.63 8.89
N GLU A 269 11.71 -2.23 9.07
CA GLU A 269 12.23 -1.89 10.41
C GLU A 269 11.53 -0.66 10.98
N GLY A 270 11.27 0.34 10.14
CA GLY A 270 10.45 1.50 10.49
C GLY A 270 9.04 1.11 10.93
N TRP A 271 8.37 0.20 10.20
CA TRP A 271 7.05 -0.31 10.60
C TRP A 271 7.08 -0.96 11.98
N ASN A 272 8.10 -1.77 12.27
CA ASN A 272 8.27 -2.38 13.59
C ASN A 272 8.48 -1.34 14.70
N LYS A 273 9.24 -0.26 14.43
CA LYS A 273 9.43 0.85 15.38
C LYS A 273 8.13 1.62 15.60
N TYR A 274 7.43 1.97 14.51
CA TYR A 274 6.12 2.61 14.56
C TYR A 274 5.15 1.84 15.47
N PHE A 275 5.03 0.52 15.28
CA PHE A 275 4.16 -0.30 16.10
C PHE A 275 4.59 -0.40 17.56
N ARG A 276 5.90 -0.37 17.85
CA ARG A 276 6.38 -0.33 19.24
C ARG A 276 5.89 0.91 19.96
N PHE A 277 5.96 2.08 19.33
CA PHE A 277 5.47 3.33 19.92
C PHE A 277 3.95 3.38 19.97
N ARG A 278 3.27 3.01 18.88
CA ARG A 278 1.80 3.09 18.78
C ARG A 278 1.08 2.15 19.74
N LEU A 279 1.64 0.98 19.99
CA LEU A 279 1.08 -0.04 20.89
C LEU A 279 1.64 0.04 22.31
N ASP A 280 2.55 0.98 22.57
CA ASP A 280 3.08 1.20 23.91
C ASP A 280 1.94 1.51 24.89
N ARG A 281 2.09 1.06 26.14
CA ARG A 281 1.08 1.15 27.22
C ARG A 281 -0.24 0.41 26.98
N GLN A 282 -0.55 0.01 25.75
CA GLN A 282 -1.73 -0.82 25.43
C GLN A 282 -1.43 -2.32 25.55
N TYR A 283 -0.18 -2.71 25.29
CA TYR A 283 0.30 -4.09 25.36
C TYR A 283 1.66 -4.17 26.05
N SER A 284 2.00 -5.33 26.61
CA SER A 284 3.31 -5.52 27.25
C SER A 284 4.44 -5.40 26.23
N GLY A 285 5.58 -4.83 26.64
CA GLY A 285 6.76 -4.72 25.77
C GLY A 285 7.25 -6.08 25.24
N LYS A 286 7.06 -7.16 26.01
CA LYS A 286 7.33 -8.54 25.58
C LYS A 286 6.41 -8.97 24.44
N THR A 287 5.09 -8.78 24.58
CA THR A 287 4.12 -9.10 23.53
C THR A 287 4.44 -8.37 22.23
N ILE A 288 4.75 -7.07 22.33
CA ILE A 288 5.10 -6.25 21.17
C ILE A 288 6.37 -6.79 20.51
N LYS A 289 7.44 -7.00 21.28
CA LYS A 289 8.73 -7.51 20.80
C LYS A 289 8.59 -8.88 20.11
N ASP A 290 7.80 -9.78 20.69
CA ASP A 290 7.74 -11.19 20.26
C ASP A 290 6.82 -11.41 19.05
N HIS A 291 5.83 -10.53 18.83
CA HIS A 291 4.75 -10.76 17.87
C HIS A 291 4.61 -9.71 16.77
N VAL A 292 4.90 -8.43 17.01
CA VAL A 292 4.79 -7.39 15.96
C VAL A 292 5.63 -7.74 14.72
N PRO A 293 6.91 -8.12 14.83
CA PRO A 293 7.72 -8.43 13.64
C PRO A 293 7.15 -9.59 12.81
N LYS A 294 6.47 -10.54 13.47
CA LYS A 294 5.85 -11.69 12.82
C LYS A 294 4.60 -11.29 12.04
N GLU A 295 3.73 -10.49 12.63
CA GLU A 295 2.51 -10.01 11.97
C GLU A 295 2.82 -9.00 10.86
N VAL A 296 3.82 -8.14 11.05
CA VAL A 296 4.35 -7.26 9.99
C VAL A 296 4.91 -8.08 8.84
N ARG A 297 5.74 -9.10 9.12
CA ARG A 297 6.28 -10.00 8.09
C ARG A 297 5.16 -10.73 7.35
N PHE A 298 4.14 -11.20 8.06
CA PHE A 298 2.98 -11.85 7.45
C PHE A 298 2.28 -10.93 6.43
N VAL A 299 2.02 -9.67 6.77
CA VAL A 299 1.40 -8.73 5.83
C VAL A 299 2.33 -8.44 4.66
N ILE A 300 3.62 -8.19 4.89
CA ILE A 300 4.55 -7.91 3.79
C ILE A 300 4.66 -9.09 2.83
N ASP A 301 4.89 -10.30 3.34
CA ASP A 301 4.99 -11.52 2.53
C ASP A 301 3.72 -11.76 1.72
N ALA A 302 2.56 -11.64 2.35
CA ALA A 302 1.28 -11.88 1.70
C ALA A 302 1.06 -10.96 0.49
N TYR A 303 1.51 -9.70 0.57
CA TYR A 303 1.29 -8.67 -0.46
C TYR A 303 2.43 -8.50 -1.45
N LEU A 304 3.66 -8.94 -1.14
CA LEU A 304 4.79 -8.85 -2.07
C LEU A 304 5.07 -10.18 -2.77
N GLU A 305 4.92 -11.30 -2.07
CA GLU A 305 5.43 -12.60 -2.53
C GLU A 305 4.31 -13.62 -2.79
N ARG A 306 3.09 -13.38 -2.32
CA ARG A 306 1.94 -14.31 -2.42
C ARG A 306 0.80 -13.72 -3.25
N ASN A 307 -0.35 -14.39 -3.29
CA ASN A 307 -1.43 -14.04 -4.21
C ASN A 307 -1.91 -12.59 -4.10
N PHE A 308 -1.81 -11.90 -2.94
CA PHE A 308 -2.18 -10.48 -2.87
C PHE A 308 -1.23 -9.57 -3.67
N SER A 309 -0.04 -10.03 -4.08
CA SER A 309 0.83 -9.29 -5.02
C SER A 309 0.13 -8.97 -6.34
N LYS A 310 -0.83 -9.81 -6.77
CA LYS A 310 -1.67 -9.56 -7.96
C LYS A 310 -2.53 -8.30 -7.85
N LEU A 311 -2.76 -7.77 -6.64
CA LEU A 311 -3.45 -6.51 -6.43
C LEU A 311 -2.49 -5.31 -6.52
N GLU A 312 -1.20 -5.52 -6.28
CA GLU A 312 -0.18 -4.47 -6.35
C GLU A 312 -0.54 -3.21 -5.51
N ILE A 313 -1.15 -3.42 -4.34
CA ILE A 313 -1.57 -2.37 -3.39
C ILE A 313 -0.40 -1.95 -2.50
N LEU A 314 0.46 -2.90 -2.12
CA LEU A 314 1.68 -2.65 -1.36
C LEU A 314 2.86 -3.00 -2.25
N LEU A 315 3.84 -2.09 -2.35
CA LEU A 315 5.01 -2.25 -3.19
C LEU A 315 6.28 -1.94 -2.40
N LEU A 316 7.39 -2.50 -2.87
CA LEU A 316 8.72 -2.26 -2.35
C LEU A 316 9.50 -1.39 -3.35
N SER A 317 10.00 -0.25 -2.89
CA SER A 317 10.92 0.58 -3.67
C SER A 317 12.33 0.00 -3.68
N SER A 318 13.19 0.52 -4.56
CA SER A 318 14.58 0.08 -4.69
C SER A 318 15.43 0.31 -3.43
N ASP A 319 15.05 1.27 -2.58
CA ASP A 319 15.70 1.55 -1.28
C ASP A 319 15.04 0.79 -0.12
N SER A 320 14.31 -0.29 -0.42
CA SER A 320 13.67 -1.18 0.56
C SER A 320 12.60 -0.49 1.43
N ARG A 321 11.96 0.56 0.91
CA ARG A 321 10.80 1.19 1.55
C ARG A 321 9.51 0.63 0.99
N LEU A 322 8.58 0.36 1.90
CA LEU A 322 7.23 -0.07 1.58
C LEU A 322 6.36 1.17 1.38
N TYR A 323 5.55 1.15 0.34
CA TYR A 323 4.59 2.21 0.06
C TYR A 323 3.31 1.65 -0.55
N ARG A 324 2.21 2.38 -0.34
CA ARG A 324 0.91 2.01 -0.88
C ARG A 324 0.71 2.61 -2.27
N ARG A 325 0.26 1.81 -3.22
CA ARG A 325 -0.24 2.28 -4.52
C ARG A 325 -1.76 2.30 -4.50
N ARG A 326 -2.34 3.34 -5.10
CA ARG A 326 -3.79 3.45 -5.29
C ARG A 326 -4.29 2.33 -6.20
N TYR A 327 -5.35 1.65 -5.79
CA TYR A 327 -5.99 0.59 -6.56
C TYR A 327 -7.34 1.07 -7.11
N THR A 328 -7.55 0.99 -8.43
CA THR A 328 -8.77 1.48 -9.11
C THR A 328 -9.47 0.45 -9.99
N SER A 329 -8.83 -0.69 -10.25
CA SER A 329 -9.28 -1.70 -11.22
C SER A 329 -10.28 -2.70 -10.64
N PHE A 330 -11.23 -2.21 -9.83
CA PHE A 330 -12.17 -3.06 -9.11
C PHE A 330 -13.12 -3.83 -10.02
N ASN A 331 -13.46 -5.05 -9.60
CA ASN A 331 -14.71 -5.63 -10.03
C ASN A 331 -15.89 -4.86 -9.38
N ARG A 332 -16.80 -4.32 -10.21
CA ARG A 332 -17.90 -3.45 -9.74
C ARG A 332 -18.86 -4.16 -8.76
N LEU A 333 -19.14 -5.45 -8.96
CA LEU A 333 -19.99 -6.21 -8.05
C LEU A 333 -19.29 -6.42 -6.71
N VAL A 334 -18.00 -6.81 -6.71
CA VAL A 334 -17.24 -6.98 -5.47
C VAL A 334 -17.09 -5.64 -4.73
N PHE A 335 -16.80 -4.55 -5.44
CA PHE A 335 -16.74 -3.22 -4.82
C PHE A 335 -18.08 -2.79 -4.22
N SER A 336 -19.20 -3.06 -4.91
CA SER A 336 -20.55 -2.87 -4.36
C SER A 336 -20.73 -3.68 -3.08
N ALA A 337 -20.26 -4.93 -3.06
CA ALA A 337 -20.34 -5.76 -1.86
C ALA A 337 -19.60 -5.13 -0.67
N MET A 338 -18.43 -4.54 -0.90
CA MET A 338 -17.65 -3.86 0.14
C MET A 338 -18.37 -2.61 0.68
N ILE A 339 -19.00 -1.81 -0.19
CA ILE A 339 -19.78 -0.64 0.24
C ILE A 339 -20.95 -1.05 1.12
N TYR A 340 -21.70 -2.08 0.71
CA TYR A 340 -22.83 -2.59 1.48
C TYR A 340 -22.39 -3.20 2.82
N ASP A 341 -21.29 -3.95 2.84
CA ASP A 341 -20.71 -4.52 4.06
C ASP A 341 -20.27 -3.41 5.05
N PHE A 342 -19.56 -2.40 4.55
CA PHE A 342 -19.09 -1.26 5.34
C PHE A 342 -20.25 -0.49 5.99
N CYS A 343 -21.30 -0.20 5.23
CA CYS A 343 -22.45 0.55 5.71
C CYS A 343 -23.30 -0.27 6.70
N THR A 344 -23.57 -1.54 6.35
CA THR A 344 -24.40 -2.43 7.17
C THR A 344 -23.74 -2.74 8.52
N SER A 345 -22.42 -2.93 8.56
CA SER A 345 -21.68 -3.15 9.82
C SER A 345 -21.74 -1.97 10.80
N ARG A 346 -22.15 -0.79 10.32
CA ARG A 346 -22.37 0.44 11.10
C ARG A 346 -23.84 0.76 11.34
N GLY A 347 -24.76 -0.09 10.87
CA GLY A 347 -26.20 0.12 11.02
C GLY A 347 -26.72 1.34 10.26
N ALA A 348 -26.01 1.79 9.22
CA ALA A 348 -26.36 2.98 8.46
C ALA A 348 -26.72 2.65 7.02
N GLN A 349 -27.78 3.29 6.53
CA GLN A 349 -28.32 3.16 5.17
C GLN A 349 -27.93 4.36 4.27
N LEU A 350 -27.35 5.40 4.88
CA LEU A 350 -26.94 6.64 4.26
C LEU A 350 -25.56 7.03 4.80
N PHE A 351 -24.66 7.44 3.92
CA PHE A 351 -23.31 7.89 4.27
C PHE A 351 -22.88 9.04 3.37
N GLN A 352 -22.12 9.99 3.92
CA GLN A 352 -21.44 10.99 3.11
C GLN A 352 -20.22 10.36 2.42
N VAL A 353 -20.05 10.65 1.12
CA VAL A 353 -18.98 10.07 0.30
C VAL A 353 -17.61 10.54 0.78
N GLY A 354 -17.48 11.83 1.09
CA GLY A 354 -16.24 12.41 1.61
C GLY A 354 -15.85 11.83 2.97
N GLU A 355 -16.81 11.64 3.87
CA GLU A 355 -16.58 11.01 5.17
C GLU A 355 -16.15 9.54 5.00
N MET A 356 -16.87 8.78 4.18
CA MET A 356 -16.51 7.38 3.90
C MET A 356 -15.11 7.28 3.28
N ALA A 357 -14.73 8.22 2.40
CA ALA A 357 -13.44 8.19 1.72
C ALA A 357 -12.23 8.15 2.68
N VAL A 358 -12.36 8.78 3.85
CA VAL A 358 -11.27 8.91 4.83
C VAL A 358 -11.48 8.06 6.09
N MET A 359 -12.63 7.41 6.24
CA MET A 359 -12.96 6.66 7.45
C MET A 359 -12.18 5.33 7.56
N PRO A 360 -11.54 5.04 8.71
CA PRO A 360 -10.92 3.73 8.95
C PRO A 360 -11.89 2.56 8.77
N GLY A 361 -11.43 1.59 7.98
CA GLY A 361 -12.16 0.43 7.55
C GLY A 361 -12.99 0.64 6.29
N SER A 362 -13.00 1.81 5.67
CA SER A 362 -13.72 2.01 4.43
C SER A 362 -13.00 1.36 3.24
N PRO A 363 -13.73 0.94 2.20
CA PRO A 363 -13.11 0.46 0.96
C PRO A 363 -12.18 1.51 0.34
N ALA A 364 -12.53 2.79 0.41
CA ALA A 364 -11.68 3.87 -0.07
C ALA A 364 -10.32 3.88 0.62
N LEU A 365 -10.33 3.86 1.96
CA LEU A 365 -9.11 4.02 2.73
C LEU A 365 -8.19 2.79 2.59
N VAL A 366 -8.72 1.58 2.67
CA VAL A 366 -7.89 0.36 2.63
C VAL A 366 -7.22 0.15 1.26
N PHE A 367 -7.87 0.58 0.17
CA PHE A 367 -7.33 0.54 -1.20
C PHE A 367 -6.59 1.81 -1.63
N GLY A 368 -6.46 2.81 -0.75
CA GLY A 368 -5.71 4.04 -1.01
C GLY A 368 -6.35 4.96 -2.05
N LEU A 369 -7.67 4.95 -2.17
CA LEU A 369 -8.41 5.88 -3.02
C LEU A 369 -8.43 7.28 -2.40
N ASP A 370 -8.20 8.30 -3.22
CA ASP A 370 -8.52 9.68 -2.83
C ASP A 370 -10.04 9.93 -2.97
N PRO A 371 -10.58 10.98 -2.34
CA PRO A 371 -12.02 11.26 -2.37
C PRO A 371 -12.60 11.44 -3.78
N ALA A 372 -11.85 12.01 -4.73
CA ALA A 372 -12.34 12.20 -6.09
C ALA A 372 -12.42 10.88 -6.85
N THR A 373 -11.37 10.05 -6.76
CA THR A 373 -11.38 8.70 -7.36
C THR A 373 -12.46 7.82 -6.71
N PHE A 374 -12.65 7.91 -5.39
CA PHE A 374 -13.69 7.17 -4.69
C PHE A 374 -15.09 7.59 -5.16
N ARG A 375 -15.36 8.89 -5.25
CA ARG A 375 -16.62 9.42 -5.80
C ARG A 375 -16.91 8.85 -7.18
N HIS A 376 -15.91 8.85 -8.07
CA HIS A 376 -16.07 8.30 -9.41
C HIS A 376 -16.47 6.80 -9.41
N GLN A 377 -15.89 6.00 -8.50
CA GLN A 377 -16.30 4.60 -8.35
C GLN A 377 -17.75 4.48 -7.86
N ILE A 378 -18.18 5.36 -6.95
CA ILE A 378 -19.57 5.40 -6.43
C ILE A 378 -20.56 5.80 -7.53
N GLU A 379 -20.23 6.80 -8.33
CA GLU A 379 -21.03 7.22 -9.51
C GLU A 379 -21.23 6.03 -10.47
N ALA A 380 -20.16 5.27 -10.74
CA ALA A 380 -20.28 4.08 -11.57
C ALA A 380 -21.22 3.01 -10.99
N LEU A 381 -21.33 2.89 -9.65
CA LEU A 381 -22.32 2.01 -9.01
C LEU A 381 -23.74 2.58 -9.05
N HIS A 382 -23.86 3.90 -8.99
CA HIS A 382 -25.14 4.60 -9.14
C HIS A 382 -25.72 4.39 -10.55
N ASP A 383 -24.89 4.48 -11.58
CA ASP A 383 -25.29 4.28 -12.98
C ASP A 383 -25.79 2.86 -13.27
N GLN A 384 -25.26 1.85 -12.55
CA GLN A 384 -25.78 0.48 -12.61
C GLN A 384 -27.10 0.30 -11.84
N GLY A 385 -27.55 1.33 -11.12
CA GLY A 385 -28.74 1.27 -10.29
C GLY A 385 -28.56 0.42 -9.03
N TRP A 386 -27.34 0.14 -8.59
CA TRP A 386 -27.05 -0.70 -7.42
C TRP A 386 -26.99 0.06 -6.11
N LEU A 387 -26.82 1.38 -6.16
CA LEU A 387 -27.00 2.31 -5.05
C LEU A 387 -27.54 3.64 -5.59
N ARG A 388 -27.90 4.57 -4.71
CA ARG A 388 -28.23 5.94 -5.11
C ARG A 388 -27.14 6.90 -4.64
N TYR A 389 -26.63 7.71 -5.56
CA TYR A 389 -25.75 8.83 -5.28
C TYR A 389 -26.56 10.12 -5.43
N GLU A 390 -26.55 10.97 -4.42
CA GLU A 390 -27.32 12.22 -4.39
C GLU A 390 -26.40 13.38 -3.99
N THR A 391 -26.53 14.51 -4.68
CA THR A 391 -25.87 15.79 -4.37
C THR A 391 -26.94 16.75 -3.83
N THR A 392 -27.09 16.81 -2.51
CA THR A 392 -28.06 17.72 -1.86
C THR A 392 -27.34 18.70 -0.96
N HIS A 393 -27.61 20.01 -1.10
CA HIS A 393 -27.02 21.06 -0.26
C HIS A 393 -25.48 20.98 -0.15
N ASN A 394 -24.78 20.71 -1.26
CA ASN A 394 -23.32 20.49 -1.32
C ASN A 394 -22.80 19.27 -0.53
N LEU A 395 -23.66 18.31 -0.19
CA LEU A 395 -23.29 17.04 0.41
C LEU A 395 -23.51 15.90 -0.57
N ASP A 396 -22.42 15.19 -0.87
CA ASP A 396 -22.40 13.99 -1.69
C ASP A 396 -22.76 12.79 -0.81
N GLN A 397 -23.88 12.13 -1.07
CA GLN A 397 -24.41 11.05 -0.22
C GLN A 397 -24.62 9.75 -1.01
N ILE A 398 -24.20 8.64 -0.39
CA ILE A 398 -24.54 7.28 -0.80
C ILE A 398 -25.77 6.84 -0.01
N ARG A 399 -26.79 6.36 -0.70
CA ARG A 399 -27.94 5.66 -0.11
C ARG A 399 -28.00 4.24 -0.65
N LEU A 400 -28.00 3.26 0.26
CA LEU A 400 -28.17 1.87 -0.11
C LEU A 400 -29.59 1.61 -0.60
N LYS A 401 -29.73 0.70 -1.57
CA LYS A 401 -31.04 0.27 -2.06
C LYS A 401 -31.52 -0.97 -1.29
N PRO A 402 -32.82 -1.05 -0.96
CA PRO A 402 -33.38 -2.23 -0.34
C PRO A 402 -33.25 -3.44 -1.29
N GLY A 403 -33.13 -4.64 -0.71
CA GLY A 403 -33.03 -5.89 -1.49
C GLY A 403 -31.64 -6.19 -2.05
N PHE A 404 -30.66 -5.32 -1.83
CA PHE A 404 -29.23 -5.59 -2.06
C PHE A 404 -28.48 -5.81 -0.75
N SER A 405 -27.42 -6.59 -0.81
CA SER A 405 -26.54 -6.89 0.31
C SER A 405 -25.17 -7.32 -0.21
N ALA A 406 -24.15 -7.29 0.66
CA ALA A 406 -22.81 -7.73 0.29
C ALA A 406 -22.80 -9.13 -0.32
N ILE A 407 -23.50 -10.09 0.32
CA ILE A 407 -23.57 -11.47 -0.16
C ILE A 407 -24.31 -11.60 -1.49
N LYS A 408 -25.32 -10.77 -1.77
CA LYS A 408 -26.05 -10.78 -3.05
C LYS A 408 -25.14 -10.36 -4.20
N PHE A 409 -24.34 -9.31 -4.03
CA PHE A 409 -23.38 -8.87 -5.03
C PHE A 409 -22.28 -9.90 -5.29
N LEU A 410 -21.72 -10.50 -4.22
CA LEU A 410 -20.73 -11.56 -4.35
C LEU A 410 -21.32 -12.79 -5.05
N THR A 411 -22.56 -13.16 -4.73
CA THR A 411 -23.26 -14.27 -5.39
C THR A 411 -23.41 -14.01 -6.89
N ALA A 412 -23.88 -12.82 -7.26
CA ALA A 412 -24.01 -12.44 -8.66
C ALA A 412 -22.68 -12.48 -9.40
N HIS A 413 -21.59 -12.02 -8.77
CA HIS A 413 -20.24 -12.08 -9.33
C HIS A 413 -19.78 -13.52 -9.59
N TYR A 414 -19.85 -14.40 -8.58
CA TYR A 414 -19.32 -15.77 -8.74
C TYR A 414 -20.19 -16.67 -9.61
N LYS A 415 -21.51 -16.40 -9.68
CA LYS A 415 -22.45 -17.14 -10.53
C LYS A 415 -22.67 -16.53 -11.91
N ASN A 416 -22.05 -15.38 -12.20
CA ASN A 416 -22.26 -14.59 -13.42
C ASN A 416 -23.75 -14.25 -13.66
N GLU A 417 -24.47 -13.93 -12.59
CA GLU A 417 -25.88 -13.53 -12.65
C GLU A 417 -26.00 -12.01 -12.87
N LYS A 418 -27.05 -11.59 -13.58
CA LYS A 418 -27.40 -10.16 -13.71
C LYS A 418 -28.17 -9.71 -12.47
N LEU A 419 -27.97 -8.45 -12.06
CA LEU A 419 -28.61 -7.82 -10.90
C LEU A 419 -29.59 -6.72 -11.26
#